data_AF-A0A3Q2XRI0-F1
#
_entry.id   AF-A0A3Q2XRI0-F1
#
_cell.length_a   1.000
_cell.length_b   1.000
_cell.length_c   1.000
_cell.angle_alpha   90.00
_cell.angle_beta   90.00
_cell.angle_gamma   90.00
#
_symmetry.space_group_name_H-M   'P 1'
#
loop_
_entity.id
_entity.type
_entity.pdbx_description
1 polymer ?
#
loop_
_entity_poly.entity_id
_entity_poly.type
_entity_poly.pdbx_seq_one_letter_code
_entity_poly.pdbx_strand_id
1 'polypeptide(L)'
;MAAISCRRHRRDSKSIHMLFSPQKMTPFTILCSFILLLFTVGQCFADDDHEMEEFLKREYSLTKPYQAVGPLSSSHWELMGDAMVTTEQVRLTPDMQSRQGAVWSRLPCHLNDWEMQVHFKIHGKGKKNLNGDGLAIWYTKERMQKGPVFGNKDNFTGLGVFVDTYPNEEKQIERIFPFVLAMVGNGTISYDHERDGRPTELGGCNAMVRNLKHDTFLFIRYVRRRLTVMIDIDGQHEWRDCLDLPGVRLPKGFYFGATAITGDLSDNHDIISLKLYQLTVLRSKQEEEDQEEEITIPSVDNMELLRLGQTEEGMSGLAIFFTVLFSMLGCIFLVVVGLLLYGHWNENRRKRFY
;
A
#
# COMPACT_ATOMS: atom_id res chain seq x y z
N MET A 1 20.51 -8.02 -60.24
CA MET A 1 19.14 -7.52 -60.51
C MET A 1 18.90 -6.32 -59.60
N ALA A 2 18.20 -5.33 -60.14
CA ALA A 2 18.31 -3.91 -59.81
C ALA A 2 17.78 -3.50 -58.43
N ALA A 3 18.51 -2.54 -57.83
CA ALA A 3 17.98 -1.58 -56.87
C ALA A 3 17.22 -0.47 -57.61
N ILE A 4 16.12 0.03 -57.04
CA ILE A 4 15.46 1.25 -57.51
C ILE A 4 15.34 2.25 -56.36
N SER A 5 15.75 3.46 -56.72
CA SER A 5 15.94 4.67 -55.94
C SER A 5 14.78 5.64 -56.18
N CYS A 6 14.44 6.38 -55.11
CA CYS A 6 14.07 7.80 -55.05
C CYS A 6 13.07 8.41 -56.08
N ARG A 7 12.05 9.15 -55.59
CA ARG A 7 11.97 10.61 -55.85
C ARG A 7 10.84 11.33 -55.10
N ARG A 8 11.26 12.41 -54.45
CA ARG A 8 10.51 13.58 -53.99
C ARG A 8 9.92 14.30 -55.21
N HIS A 9 8.63 14.61 -55.21
CA HIS A 9 8.04 15.53 -56.21
C HIS A 9 7.40 16.75 -55.55
N ARG A 10 8.02 17.88 -55.88
CA ARG A 10 7.57 19.28 -55.75
C ARG A 10 6.23 19.45 -56.47
N ARG A 11 5.26 20.13 -55.85
CA ARG A 11 4.06 20.66 -56.53
C ARG A 11 3.95 22.16 -56.28
N ASP A 12 3.52 22.83 -57.33
CA ASP A 12 3.74 24.23 -57.64
C ASP A 12 2.94 25.23 -56.80
N SER A 13 3.57 26.40 -56.61
CA SER A 13 2.92 27.64 -56.21
C SER A 13 1.96 28.08 -57.32
N LYS A 14 0.65 28.07 -57.04
CA LYS A 14 -0.33 28.85 -57.80
C LYS A 14 -0.88 29.93 -56.90
N SER A 15 -0.56 31.16 -57.29
CA SER A 15 -1.06 32.42 -56.74
C SER A 15 -2.59 32.45 -56.79
N ILE A 16 -3.24 32.65 -55.64
CA ILE A 16 -4.64 33.09 -55.55
C ILE A 16 -4.60 34.46 -54.86
N HIS A 17 -4.50 35.50 -55.66
CA HIS A 17 -4.96 36.83 -55.27
C HIS A 17 -6.50 36.78 -55.23
N MET A 18 -7.09 36.74 -54.03
CA MET A 18 -8.46 37.18 -53.83
C MET A 18 -8.46 38.38 -52.88
N LEU A 19 -9.11 39.44 -53.36
CA LEU A 19 -9.18 40.79 -52.82
C LEU A 19 -9.77 40.82 -51.41
N PHE A 20 -8.98 41.23 -50.42
CA PHE A 20 -9.52 41.73 -49.15
C PHE A 20 -9.87 43.21 -49.30
N SER A 21 -11.17 43.51 -49.33
CA SER A 21 -11.69 44.85 -49.14
C SER A 21 -11.63 45.21 -47.64
N PRO A 22 -11.20 46.42 -47.25
CA PRO A 22 -11.12 46.81 -45.86
C PRO A 22 -12.51 47.24 -45.37
N GLN A 23 -13.33 46.30 -44.90
CA GLN A 23 -14.50 46.65 -44.11
C GLN A 23 -14.08 46.90 -42.65
N LYS A 24 -14.43 48.09 -42.15
CA LYS A 24 -14.17 48.56 -40.79
C LYS A 24 -14.79 47.58 -39.78
N MET A 25 -13.96 46.77 -39.12
CA MET A 25 -14.38 45.97 -37.97
C MET A 25 -14.74 46.90 -36.80
N THR A 26 -15.89 46.67 -36.19
CA THR A 26 -16.36 47.44 -35.03
C THR A 26 -15.64 46.97 -33.77
N PRO A 27 -15.39 47.83 -32.77
CA PRO A 27 -14.63 47.47 -31.56
C PRO A 27 -15.27 46.31 -30.77
N PHE A 28 -16.58 46.09 -30.93
CA PHE A 28 -17.31 44.99 -30.31
C PHE A 28 -16.94 43.60 -30.87
N THR A 29 -16.65 43.51 -32.18
CA THR A 29 -16.25 42.23 -32.79
C THR A 29 -14.85 41.82 -32.37
N ILE A 30 -13.94 42.78 -32.19
CA ILE A 30 -12.57 42.54 -31.72
C ILE A 30 -12.57 42.03 -30.28
N LEU A 31 -13.40 42.63 -29.41
CA LEU A 31 -13.52 42.23 -28.01
C LEU A 31 -14.12 40.81 -27.88
N CYS A 32 -15.17 40.48 -28.64
CA CYS A 32 -15.72 39.13 -28.66
C CYS A 32 -14.72 38.09 -29.19
N SER A 33 -13.93 38.40 -30.21
CA SER A 33 -12.88 37.49 -30.70
C SER A 33 -11.75 37.31 -29.68
N PHE A 34 -11.42 38.34 -28.89
CA PHE A 34 -10.41 38.23 -27.83
C PHE A 34 -10.90 37.40 -26.64
N ILE A 35 -12.17 37.56 -26.24
CA ILE A 35 -12.78 36.76 -25.17
C ILE A 35 -12.93 35.29 -25.61
N LEU A 36 -13.29 35.03 -26.87
CA LEU A 36 -13.35 33.67 -27.41
C LEU A 36 -11.95 33.03 -27.47
N LEU A 37 -10.92 33.80 -27.83
CA LEU A 37 -9.52 33.34 -27.79
C LEU A 37 -9.04 33.07 -26.36
N LEU A 38 -9.45 33.89 -25.38
CA LEU A 38 -9.13 33.66 -23.96
C LEU A 38 -9.87 32.45 -23.39
N PHE A 39 -11.10 32.18 -23.84
CA PHE A 39 -11.86 30.98 -23.46
C PHE A 39 -11.30 29.71 -24.09
N THR A 40 -10.80 29.76 -25.34
CA THR A 40 -10.18 28.61 -25.99
C THR A 40 -8.76 28.33 -25.49
N VAL A 41 -8.02 29.36 -25.06
CA VAL A 41 -6.72 29.18 -24.40
C VAL A 41 -6.89 28.70 -22.95
N GLY A 42 -7.95 29.14 -22.25
CA GLY A 42 -8.24 28.71 -20.88
C GLY A 42 -8.66 27.24 -20.72
N GLN A 43 -9.09 26.58 -21.81
CA GLN A 43 -9.42 25.15 -21.82
C GLN A 43 -8.30 24.25 -22.34
N CYS A 44 -7.09 24.79 -22.58
CA CYS A 44 -5.94 24.03 -23.04
C CYS A 44 -4.88 23.81 -21.96
N PHE A 45 -5.26 23.84 -20.67
CA PHE A 45 -4.56 23.02 -19.68
C PHE A 45 -5.07 21.59 -19.83
N ALA A 46 -4.63 20.96 -20.92
CA ALA A 46 -4.77 19.54 -21.11
C ALA A 46 -4.06 18.85 -19.94
N ASP A 47 -4.76 17.89 -19.37
CA ASP A 47 -4.25 16.81 -18.55
C ASP A 47 -2.98 16.27 -19.22
N ASP A 48 -1.82 16.59 -18.65
CA ASP A 48 -0.54 16.09 -19.13
C ASP A 48 -0.43 14.66 -18.62
N ASP A 49 -1.10 13.74 -19.34
CA ASP A 49 -0.82 12.31 -19.33
C ASP A 49 0.61 12.13 -19.87
N HIS A 50 1.59 12.55 -19.08
CA HIS A 50 2.97 12.20 -19.29
C HIS A 50 3.05 10.67 -19.16
N GLU A 51 3.16 9.98 -20.30
CA GLU A 51 3.47 8.55 -20.34
C GLU A 51 4.68 8.30 -19.42
N MET A 52 4.42 7.66 -18.28
CA MET A 52 5.45 7.36 -17.30
C MET A 52 6.36 6.29 -17.90
N GLU A 53 7.58 6.67 -18.29
CA GLU A 53 8.54 5.71 -18.82
C GLU A 53 9.03 4.76 -17.72
N GLU A 54 8.80 3.46 -17.93
CA GLU A 54 9.18 2.39 -17.01
C GLU A 54 10.46 1.68 -17.46
N PHE A 55 11.48 1.65 -16.59
CA PHE A 55 12.77 1.02 -16.89
C PHE A 55 13.06 -0.16 -15.97
N LEU A 56 13.03 -1.39 -16.50
CA LEU A 56 13.33 -2.60 -15.74
C LEU A 56 14.77 -2.60 -15.21
N LYS A 57 14.93 -2.73 -13.89
CA LYS A 57 16.21 -2.89 -13.19
C LYS A 57 16.49 -4.36 -12.90
N ARG A 58 17.34 -4.96 -13.73
CA ARG A 58 17.64 -6.41 -13.66
C ARG A 58 18.30 -6.82 -12.34
N GLU A 59 19.13 -5.95 -11.79
CA GLU A 59 19.87 -6.17 -10.55
C GLU A 59 18.95 -6.26 -9.31
N TYR A 60 17.73 -5.72 -9.38
CA TYR A 60 16.69 -5.84 -8.36
C TYR A 60 15.50 -6.67 -8.83
N SER A 61 15.66 -7.44 -9.91
CA SER A 61 14.61 -8.30 -10.45
C SER A 61 14.98 -9.77 -10.29
N LEU A 62 13.99 -10.59 -9.98
CA LEU A 62 14.08 -12.04 -9.84
C LEU A 62 13.14 -12.66 -10.89
N THR A 63 13.69 -13.28 -11.92
CA THR A 63 12.91 -13.90 -13.00
C THR A 63 13.50 -15.24 -13.42
N LYS A 64 12.68 -16.11 -14.02
CA LYS A 64 13.14 -17.38 -14.63
C LYS A 64 14.27 -17.10 -15.64
N PRO A 65 15.31 -17.95 -15.73
CA PRO A 65 15.50 -19.21 -15.00
C PRO A 65 16.28 -19.05 -13.68
N TYR A 66 16.17 -17.90 -13.01
CA TYR A 66 16.74 -17.62 -11.68
C TYR A 66 18.27 -17.76 -11.57
N GLN A 67 19.01 -17.51 -12.66
CA GLN A 67 20.48 -17.50 -12.67
C GLN A 67 21.09 -16.53 -11.66
N ALA A 68 20.32 -15.50 -11.29
CA ALA A 68 20.70 -14.51 -10.29
C ALA A 68 20.42 -14.93 -8.84
N VAL A 69 20.12 -16.21 -8.59
CA VAL A 69 19.97 -16.80 -7.25
C VAL A 69 21.05 -17.85 -7.00
N GLY A 70 21.74 -17.76 -5.87
CA GLY A 70 22.74 -18.74 -5.48
C GLY A 70 23.73 -18.24 -4.45
N PRO A 71 24.59 -19.13 -3.93
CA PRO A 71 25.59 -18.78 -2.92
C PRO A 71 26.76 -17.98 -3.52
N LEU A 72 26.97 -18.07 -4.83
CA LEU A 72 28.04 -17.36 -5.55
C LEU A 72 27.94 -15.85 -5.32
N SER A 73 29.07 -15.17 -5.17
CA SER A 73 29.13 -13.72 -4.92
C SER A 73 28.49 -12.88 -6.02
N SER A 74 28.43 -13.40 -7.26
CA SER A 74 27.80 -12.73 -8.42
C SER A 74 26.28 -12.79 -8.42
N SER A 75 25.66 -13.56 -7.52
CA SER A 75 24.21 -13.66 -7.39
C SER A 75 23.63 -12.34 -6.86
N HIS A 76 22.54 -11.84 -7.47
CA HIS A 76 21.86 -10.63 -7.01
C HIS A 76 20.88 -10.91 -5.86
N TRP A 77 20.44 -12.16 -5.73
CA TRP A 77 19.49 -12.61 -4.72
C TRP A 77 20.08 -13.74 -3.87
N GLU A 78 19.62 -13.82 -2.62
CA GLU A 78 20.06 -14.79 -1.64
C GLU A 78 18.85 -15.45 -0.96
N LEU A 79 18.88 -16.78 -0.85
CA LEU A 79 17.85 -17.55 -0.16
C LEU A 79 18.17 -17.70 1.32
N MET A 80 17.13 -17.75 2.14
CA MET A 80 17.21 -18.05 3.58
C MET A 80 16.12 -19.04 3.97
N GLY A 81 16.42 -19.88 4.98
CA GLY A 81 15.43 -20.78 5.58
C GLY A 81 15.08 -21.95 4.67
N ASP A 82 13.81 -22.31 4.62
CA ASP A 82 13.28 -23.43 3.82
C ASP A 82 13.08 -23.08 2.34
N ALA A 83 13.46 -21.86 1.92
CA ALA A 83 13.25 -21.42 0.55
C ALA A 83 14.12 -22.19 -0.45
N MET A 84 13.55 -22.53 -1.61
CA MET A 84 14.23 -23.26 -2.68
C MET A 84 13.87 -22.74 -4.06
N VAL A 85 14.81 -22.85 -4.99
CA VAL A 85 14.60 -22.50 -6.41
C VAL A 85 14.25 -23.75 -7.21
N THR A 86 13.24 -23.63 -8.07
CA THR A 86 12.90 -24.59 -9.12
C THR A 86 13.02 -23.91 -10.49
N THR A 87 12.78 -24.62 -11.59
CA THR A 87 12.79 -24.00 -12.93
C THR A 87 11.64 -23.01 -13.13
N GLU A 88 10.56 -23.14 -12.36
CA GLU A 88 9.32 -22.39 -12.56
C GLU A 88 9.05 -21.31 -11.51
N GLN A 89 9.73 -21.36 -10.37
CA GLN A 89 9.43 -20.51 -9.23
C GLN A 89 10.52 -20.60 -8.16
N VAL A 90 10.62 -19.56 -7.35
CA VAL A 90 11.24 -19.61 -6.03
C VAL A 90 10.15 -19.92 -5.01
N ARG A 91 10.19 -21.10 -4.40
CA ARG A 91 9.28 -21.49 -3.32
C ARG A 91 9.83 -20.98 -2.00
N LEU A 92 9.09 -20.13 -1.30
CA LEU A 92 9.44 -19.62 0.02
C LEU A 92 9.16 -20.65 1.10
N THR A 93 7.96 -21.23 1.12
CA THR A 93 7.62 -22.36 1.99
C THR A 93 6.87 -23.44 1.21
N PRO A 94 7.10 -24.72 1.52
CA PRO A 94 6.21 -25.80 1.09
C PRO A 94 4.92 -25.84 1.92
N ASP A 95 3.91 -26.54 1.40
CA ASP A 95 2.70 -26.93 2.13
C ASP A 95 3.02 -27.98 3.21
N MET A 96 3.78 -27.53 4.23
CA MET A 96 4.18 -28.23 5.44
C MET A 96 4.17 -27.25 6.61
N GLN A 97 3.80 -27.72 7.78
CA GLN A 97 3.78 -26.92 9.01
C GLN A 97 5.18 -26.46 9.44
N SER A 98 5.21 -25.34 10.18
CA SER A 98 6.40 -24.80 10.84
C SER A 98 7.58 -24.53 9.90
N ARG A 99 7.30 -23.93 8.74
CA ARG A 99 8.31 -23.56 7.74
C ARG A 99 8.47 -22.07 7.65
N GLN A 100 9.69 -21.64 7.33
CA GLN A 100 10.02 -20.24 7.17
C GLN A 100 11.08 -20.09 6.09
N GLY A 101 10.76 -19.35 5.04
CA GLY A 101 11.71 -19.10 3.97
C GLY A 101 11.65 -17.67 3.47
N ALA A 102 12.76 -17.25 2.87
CA ALA A 102 12.89 -15.93 2.29
C ALA A 102 13.81 -15.92 1.07
N VAL A 103 13.63 -14.89 0.26
CA VAL A 103 14.56 -14.48 -0.79
C VAL A 103 14.80 -12.98 -0.65
N TRP A 104 16.07 -12.57 -0.60
CA TRP A 104 16.46 -11.18 -0.38
C TRP A 104 17.42 -10.70 -1.46
N SER A 105 17.24 -9.47 -1.91
CA SER A 105 18.23 -8.79 -2.75
C SER A 105 19.51 -8.55 -1.95
N ARG A 106 20.65 -8.65 -2.62
CA ARG A 106 21.96 -8.35 -2.02
C ARG A 106 22.35 -6.89 -2.13
N LEU A 107 21.79 -6.19 -3.12
CA LEU A 107 22.11 -4.80 -3.40
C LEU A 107 21.04 -3.90 -2.77
N PRO A 108 21.46 -2.82 -2.09
CA PRO A 108 20.54 -1.80 -1.61
C PRO A 108 20.01 -0.98 -2.79
N CYS A 109 18.71 -0.67 -2.80
CA CYS A 109 18.07 0.11 -3.85
C CYS A 109 18.13 1.61 -3.52
N HIS A 110 18.60 2.41 -4.48
CA HIS A 110 18.73 3.87 -4.37
C HIS A 110 17.77 4.63 -5.30
N LEU A 111 16.73 3.97 -5.82
CA LEU A 111 15.74 4.61 -6.68
C LEU A 111 14.80 5.50 -5.86
N ASN A 112 14.46 6.66 -6.40
CA ASN A 112 13.48 7.58 -5.80
C ASN A 112 12.05 7.12 -6.07
N ASP A 113 11.80 6.72 -7.31
CA ASP A 113 10.50 6.32 -7.81
C ASP A 113 10.63 4.95 -8.44
N TRP A 114 9.80 4.03 -7.96
CA TRP A 114 9.88 2.65 -8.38
C TRP A 114 8.53 1.95 -8.29
N GLU A 115 8.39 0.93 -9.12
CA GLU A 115 7.30 -0.03 -9.03
C GLU A 115 7.87 -1.44 -8.94
N MET A 116 7.46 -2.17 -7.91
CA MET A 116 7.72 -3.60 -7.80
C MET A 116 6.49 -4.35 -8.28
N GLN A 117 6.64 -5.09 -9.37
CA GLN A 117 5.64 -6.04 -9.86
C GLN A 117 5.98 -7.44 -9.35
N VAL A 118 5.07 -8.00 -8.57
CA VAL A 118 5.22 -9.30 -7.91
C VAL A 118 4.25 -10.27 -8.54
N HIS A 119 4.79 -11.28 -9.23
CA HIS A 119 4.03 -12.44 -9.69
C HIS A 119 4.23 -13.56 -8.68
N PHE A 120 3.18 -13.89 -7.95
CA PHE A 120 3.21 -14.87 -6.88
C PHE A 120 2.12 -15.92 -7.08
N LYS A 121 2.15 -16.99 -6.28
CA LYS A 121 1.06 -17.96 -6.17
C LYS A 121 1.00 -18.52 -4.76
N ILE A 122 -0.21 -18.59 -4.22
CA ILE A 122 -0.49 -19.26 -2.95
C ILE A 122 -1.42 -20.43 -3.23
N HIS A 123 -0.99 -21.65 -2.88
CA HIS A 123 -1.80 -22.85 -3.12
C HIS A 123 -1.44 -23.98 -2.15
N GLY A 124 -2.41 -24.83 -1.86
CA GLY A 124 -2.20 -25.95 -0.96
C GLY A 124 -3.40 -26.88 -0.88
N LYS A 125 -3.22 -27.98 -0.16
CA LYS A 125 -4.22 -29.06 -0.06
C LYS A 125 -5.26 -28.83 1.02
N GLY A 126 -5.01 -27.87 1.91
CA GLY A 126 -5.93 -27.49 2.99
C GLY A 126 -7.33 -27.18 2.45
N LYS A 127 -8.34 -27.92 2.93
CA LYS A 127 -9.74 -27.70 2.57
C LYS A 127 -10.31 -26.56 3.42
N LYS A 128 -11.21 -25.77 2.83
CA LYS A 128 -11.82 -24.58 3.49
C LYS A 128 -10.72 -23.59 3.93
N ASN A 129 -10.83 -23.03 5.13
CA ASN A 129 -9.94 -22.01 5.70
C ASN A 129 -8.81 -22.63 6.55
N LEU A 130 -8.49 -23.93 6.36
CA LEU A 130 -7.37 -24.59 7.03
C LEU A 130 -6.10 -24.38 6.21
N ASN A 131 -5.65 -23.13 6.15
CA ASN A 131 -4.48 -22.66 5.43
C ASN A 131 -3.81 -21.52 6.19
N GLY A 132 -2.53 -21.28 5.93
CA GLY A 132 -1.82 -20.18 6.58
C GLY A 132 -0.31 -20.21 6.34
N ASP A 133 0.41 -19.16 6.75
CA ASP A 133 -0.16 -17.90 7.27
C ASP A 133 -0.21 -16.85 6.16
N GLY A 134 0.78 -16.84 5.28
CA GLY A 134 0.81 -16.04 4.06
C GLY A 134 2.23 -15.71 3.63
N LEU A 135 2.36 -14.62 2.88
CA LEU A 135 3.67 -14.09 2.46
C LEU A 135 3.74 -12.57 2.63
N ALA A 136 4.95 -12.04 2.64
CA ALA A 136 5.21 -10.61 2.72
C ALA A 136 6.27 -10.17 1.72
N ILE A 137 6.09 -8.99 1.16
CA ILE A 137 7.04 -8.29 0.30
C ILE A 137 7.61 -7.10 1.07
N TRP A 138 8.92 -6.95 1.01
CA TRP A 138 9.67 -6.06 1.87
C TRP A 138 10.48 -5.05 1.08
N TYR A 139 10.59 -3.85 1.64
CA TYR A 139 11.63 -2.87 1.35
C TYR A 139 12.19 -2.38 2.70
N THR A 140 13.24 -3.01 3.20
CA THR A 140 13.70 -2.85 4.60
C THR A 140 15.20 -2.66 4.73
N LYS A 141 15.61 -2.01 5.82
CA LYS A 141 17.02 -1.76 6.17
C LYS A 141 17.76 -3.06 6.42
N GLU A 142 17.18 -3.93 7.24
CA GLU A 142 17.72 -5.25 7.52
C GLU A 142 17.21 -6.28 6.52
N ARG A 143 18.06 -7.25 6.20
CA ARG A 143 17.75 -8.44 5.39
C ARG A 143 18.29 -9.68 6.08
N MET A 144 17.87 -10.86 5.63
CA MET A 144 18.40 -12.15 6.13
C MET A 144 18.24 -12.36 7.64
N GLN A 145 17.14 -11.87 8.23
CA GLN A 145 16.79 -12.11 9.63
C GLN A 145 15.47 -12.87 9.71
N LYS A 146 15.48 -14.02 10.39
CA LYS A 146 14.27 -14.75 10.70
C LYS A 146 13.48 -14.06 11.81
N GLY A 147 12.17 -14.15 11.75
CA GLY A 147 11.28 -13.78 12.85
C GLY A 147 9.83 -14.14 12.58
N PRO A 148 8.91 -13.70 13.47
CA PRO A 148 7.51 -14.11 13.45
C PRO A 148 6.67 -13.41 12.37
N VAL A 149 7.14 -12.29 11.81
CA VAL A 149 6.33 -11.46 10.91
C VAL A 149 6.45 -11.99 9.48
N PHE A 150 5.57 -12.92 9.11
CA PHE A 150 5.59 -13.60 7.80
C PHE A 150 6.96 -14.17 7.42
N GLY A 151 7.75 -14.54 8.42
CA GLY A 151 9.09 -15.07 8.22
C GLY A 151 10.23 -14.04 8.27
N ASN A 152 9.96 -12.76 8.53
CA ASN A 152 10.97 -11.72 8.79
C ASN A 152 11.01 -11.32 10.27
N LYS A 153 12.06 -10.60 10.68
CA LYS A 153 12.17 -10.03 12.03
C LYS A 153 10.98 -9.12 12.35
N ASP A 154 10.55 -9.14 13.60
CA ASP A 154 9.68 -8.10 14.13
C ASP A 154 10.47 -6.79 14.34
N ASN A 155 9.78 -5.67 14.57
CA ASN A 155 10.39 -4.36 14.74
C ASN A 155 11.32 -4.02 13.56
N PHE A 156 10.84 -4.27 12.34
CA PHE A 156 11.56 -3.96 11.12
C PHE A 156 11.60 -2.45 10.85
N THR A 157 12.62 -2.02 10.09
CA THR A 157 12.73 -0.64 9.62
C THR A 157 12.52 -0.61 8.11
N GLY A 158 11.38 -0.10 7.64
CA GLY A 158 11.03 0.01 6.23
C GLY A 158 9.55 -0.23 5.96
N LEU A 159 9.25 -0.75 4.76
CA LEU A 159 7.91 -1.10 4.31
C LEU A 159 7.74 -2.62 4.26
N GLY A 160 6.62 -3.10 4.78
CA GLY A 160 6.11 -4.46 4.56
C GLY A 160 4.73 -4.41 3.91
N VAL A 161 4.53 -5.20 2.86
CA VAL A 161 3.23 -5.46 2.24
C VAL A 161 2.92 -6.93 2.41
N PHE A 162 1.87 -7.24 3.16
CA PHE A 162 1.52 -8.59 3.58
C PHE A 162 0.34 -9.09 2.77
N VAL A 163 0.39 -10.36 2.39
CA VAL A 163 -0.73 -11.12 1.84
C VAL A 163 -1.08 -12.17 2.88
N ASP A 164 -1.99 -11.78 3.77
CA ASP A 164 -2.42 -12.59 4.90
C ASP A 164 -3.57 -13.51 4.49
N THR A 165 -3.44 -14.80 4.76
CA THR A 165 -4.41 -15.82 4.32
C THR A 165 -5.21 -16.43 5.46
N TYR A 166 -4.87 -16.10 6.71
CA TYR A 166 -5.48 -16.70 7.89
C TYR A 166 -5.96 -15.63 8.87
N PRO A 167 -7.25 -15.62 9.25
CA PRO A 167 -7.73 -14.69 10.28
C PRO A 167 -7.31 -15.18 11.67
N ASN A 168 -6.38 -14.48 12.32
CA ASN A 168 -6.00 -14.76 13.70
C ASN A 168 -7.00 -14.16 14.71
N GLU A 169 -7.64 -13.03 14.40
CA GLU A 169 -8.59 -12.39 15.33
C GLU A 169 -9.90 -13.21 15.49
N GLU A 170 -10.19 -13.69 16.72
CA GLU A 170 -11.38 -14.53 17.00
C GLU A 170 -12.71 -13.86 16.64
N LYS A 171 -12.78 -12.52 16.71
CA LYS A 171 -13.96 -11.73 16.37
C LYS A 171 -13.90 -11.27 14.92
N GLN A 172 -14.24 -12.17 14.00
CA GLN A 172 -14.23 -11.97 12.53
C GLN A 172 -15.23 -10.92 11.98
N ILE A 173 -15.69 -9.96 12.77
CA ILE A 173 -16.85 -9.13 12.40
C ILE A 173 -16.52 -8.13 11.29
N GLU A 174 -15.24 -7.81 11.04
CA GLU A 174 -14.89 -6.65 10.19
C GLU A 174 -14.04 -6.95 8.94
N ARG A 175 -13.36 -8.10 8.80
CA ARG A 175 -12.46 -8.39 7.66
C ARG A 175 -12.74 -9.71 6.97
N ILE A 176 -12.58 -9.69 5.65
CA ILE A 176 -12.68 -10.87 4.77
C ILE A 176 -11.26 -11.26 4.35
N PHE A 177 -10.87 -12.50 4.67
CA PHE A 177 -9.58 -13.07 4.31
C PHE A 177 -9.66 -13.93 3.04
N PRO A 178 -8.57 -14.02 2.26
CA PRO A 178 -7.26 -13.39 2.46
C PRO A 178 -7.28 -11.86 2.32
N PHE A 179 -6.36 -11.19 3.00
CA PHE A 179 -6.31 -9.73 3.11
C PHE A 179 -4.90 -9.22 2.79
N VAL A 180 -4.82 -8.20 1.94
CA VAL A 180 -3.58 -7.51 1.61
C VAL A 180 -3.51 -6.23 2.43
N LEU A 181 -2.43 -6.02 3.18
CA LEU A 181 -2.23 -4.80 3.97
C LEU A 181 -0.79 -4.30 3.87
N ALA A 182 -0.57 -3.01 4.11
CA ALA A 182 0.77 -2.43 4.19
C ALA A 182 1.05 -1.85 5.59
N MET A 183 2.31 -1.93 6.02
CA MET A 183 2.80 -1.34 7.26
C MET A 183 4.15 -0.69 7.03
N VAL A 184 4.34 0.50 7.62
CA VAL A 184 5.65 1.14 7.71
C VAL A 184 6.18 0.99 9.13
N GLY A 185 7.32 0.34 9.26
CA GLY A 185 8.04 0.14 10.52
C GLY A 185 9.23 1.09 10.63
N ASN A 186 9.40 1.71 11.78
CA ASN A 186 10.54 2.58 12.11
C ASN A 186 11.60 1.87 12.99
N GLY A 187 11.46 0.56 13.20
CA GLY A 187 12.31 -0.22 14.11
C GLY A 187 11.80 -0.32 15.56
N THR A 188 10.74 0.39 15.95
CA THR A 188 10.18 0.35 17.32
C THR A 188 8.78 -0.24 17.40
N ILE A 189 8.05 -0.24 16.28
CA ILE A 189 6.67 -0.72 16.20
C ILE A 189 6.70 -2.22 15.88
N SER A 190 6.01 -3.01 16.69
CA SER A 190 5.83 -4.45 16.52
C SER A 190 4.60 -4.76 15.67
N TYR A 191 4.65 -5.83 14.88
CA TYR A 191 3.49 -6.37 14.15
C TYR A 191 2.67 -7.27 15.08
N ASP A 192 1.41 -6.89 15.31
CA ASP A 192 0.48 -7.64 16.17
C ASP A 192 -0.16 -8.80 15.39
N HIS A 193 0.44 -10.00 15.48
CA HIS A 193 -0.04 -11.19 14.77
C HIS A 193 -1.42 -11.66 15.25
N GLU A 194 -1.76 -11.47 16.52
CA GLU A 194 -3.07 -11.88 17.07
C GLU A 194 -4.24 -11.04 16.53
N ARG A 195 -3.94 -9.86 15.99
CA ARG A 195 -4.90 -8.94 15.38
C ARG A 195 -4.57 -8.65 13.92
N ASP A 196 -3.86 -9.55 13.24
CA ASP A 196 -3.57 -9.47 11.81
C ASP A 196 -2.92 -8.13 11.38
N GLY A 197 -2.13 -7.52 12.27
CA GLY A 197 -1.47 -6.22 12.04
C GLY A 197 -2.39 -4.99 12.07
N ARG A 198 -3.67 -5.14 12.42
CA ARG A 198 -4.69 -4.07 12.46
C ARG A 198 -4.26 -2.77 13.15
N PRO A 199 -3.58 -2.78 14.31
CA PRO A 199 -3.22 -1.53 15.00
C PRO A 199 -2.20 -0.65 14.24
N THR A 200 -1.44 -1.26 13.35
CA THR A 200 -0.29 -0.63 12.66
C THR A 200 -0.43 -0.63 11.15
N GLU A 201 -1.58 -1.05 10.64
CA GLU A 201 -1.87 -1.02 9.20
C GLU A 201 -2.00 0.42 8.69
N LEU A 202 -1.58 0.61 7.44
CA LEU A 202 -1.82 1.83 6.67
C LEU A 202 -3.12 1.78 5.86
N GLY A 203 -3.71 0.59 5.77
CA GLY A 203 -4.86 0.25 4.95
C GLY A 203 -4.60 -1.01 4.12
N GLY A 204 -5.61 -1.46 3.39
CA GLY A 204 -5.58 -2.72 2.69
C GLY A 204 -6.91 -3.10 2.05
N CYS A 205 -6.95 -4.29 1.46
CA CYS A 205 -8.12 -4.80 0.75
C CYS A 205 -8.22 -6.33 0.87
N ASN A 206 -9.43 -6.87 0.71
CA ASN A 206 -9.60 -8.31 0.54
C ASN A 206 -9.05 -8.78 -0.81
N ALA A 207 -8.48 -9.98 -0.87
CA ALA A 207 -7.92 -10.54 -2.09
C ALA A 207 -8.00 -12.08 -2.08
N MET A 208 -8.90 -12.66 -2.87
CA MET A 208 -9.09 -14.12 -2.94
C MET A 208 -7.99 -14.83 -3.74
N VAL A 209 -6.74 -14.70 -3.31
CA VAL A 209 -5.51 -15.09 -4.04
C VAL A 209 -5.20 -16.59 -4.04
N ARG A 210 -5.85 -17.35 -3.15
CA ARG A 210 -5.50 -18.75 -2.88
C ARG A 210 -6.08 -19.71 -3.91
N ASN A 211 -5.27 -20.66 -4.38
CA ASN A 211 -5.67 -21.73 -5.30
C ASN A 211 -6.27 -21.24 -6.64
N LEU A 212 -5.89 -20.04 -7.08
CA LEU A 212 -6.28 -19.54 -8.40
C LEU A 212 -5.56 -20.30 -9.52
N LYS A 213 -6.27 -20.47 -10.64
CA LYS A 213 -5.78 -21.20 -11.82
C LYS A 213 -4.96 -20.32 -12.74
N HIS A 214 -5.28 -19.03 -12.78
CA HIS A 214 -4.58 -17.99 -13.51
C HIS A 214 -3.50 -17.34 -12.63
N ASP A 215 -2.75 -16.43 -13.24
CA ASP A 215 -1.67 -15.71 -12.59
C ASP A 215 -2.21 -14.64 -11.63
N THR A 216 -1.51 -14.45 -10.50
CA THR A 216 -1.83 -13.43 -9.51
C THR A 216 -0.68 -12.45 -9.38
N PHE A 217 -1.00 -11.16 -9.43
CA PHE A 217 -0.04 -10.08 -9.39
C PHE A 217 -0.35 -9.07 -8.28
N LEU A 218 0.72 -8.54 -7.68
CA LEU A 218 0.71 -7.46 -6.71
C LEU A 218 1.67 -6.37 -7.21
N PHE A 219 1.22 -5.12 -7.23
CA PHE A 219 1.97 -3.96 -7.66
C PHE A 219 2.18 -3.08 -6.46
N ILE A 220 3.44 -2.76 -6.17
CA ILE A 220 3.81 -1.84 -5.09
C ILE A 220 4.53 -0.68 -5.75
N ARG A 221 3.83 0.45 -5.88
CA ARG A 221 4.32 1.67 -6.52
C ARG A 221 4.65 2.70 -5.44
N TYR A 222 5.87 3.21 -5.48
CA TYR A 222 6.29 4.33 -4.63
C TYR A 222 6.74 5.47 -5.53
N VAL A 223 5.94 6.53 -5.59
CA VAL A 223 6.19 7.70 -6.45
C VAL A 223 5.88 8.97 -5.68
N ARG A 224 6.78 9.96 -5.69
CA ARG A 224 6.55 11.26 -5.02
C ARG A 224 6.02 11.13 -3.57
N ARG A 225 6.63 10.25 -2.76
CA ARG A 225 6.19 9.96 -1.37
C ARG A 225 4.74 9.44 -1.26
N ARG A 226 4.18 8.89 -2.33
CA ARG A 226 2.88 8.20 -2.35
C ARG A 226 3.11 6.71 -2.55
N LEU A 227 2.53 5.91 -1.68
CA LEU A 227 2.52 4.46 -1.76
C LEU A 227 1.17 4.00 -2.32
N THR A 228 1.20 3.33 -3.46
CA THR A 228 0.03 2.73 -4.09
C THR A 228 0.25 1.22 -4.18
N VAL A 229 -0.71 0.44 -3.70
CA VAL A 229 -0.74 -1.02 -3.81
C VAL A 229 -1.94 -1.41 -4.66
N MET A 230 -1.70 -2.17 -5.73
CA MET A 230 -2.74 -2.66 -6.64
C MET A 230 -2.59 -4.17 -6.80
N ILE A 231 -3.67 -4.85 -7.19
CA ILE A 231 -3.69 -6.30 -7.40
C ILE A 231 -4.41 -6.68 -8.70
N ASP A 232 -3.94 -7.74 -9.35
CA ASP A 232 -4.69 -8.47 -10.39
C ASP A 232 -4.78 -9.92 -9.95
N ILE A 233 -5.99 -10.32 -9.57
CA ILE A 233 -6.31 -11.66 -9.08
C ILE A 233 -7.46 -12.29 -9.85
N ASP A 234 -7.99 -11.59 -10.86
CA ASP A 234 -9.09 -12.09 -11.69
C ASP A 234 -8.57 -12.64 -13.04
N GLY A 235 -7.28 -12.42 -13.34
CA GLY A 235 -6.66 -12.89 -14.57
C GLY A 235 -7.11 -12.12 -15.81
N GLN A 236 -7.65 -10.92 -15.59
CA GLN A 236 -8.16 -10.04 -16.63
C GLN A 236 -7.10 -9.03 -17.10
N HIS A 237 -5.92 -9.00 -16.46
CA HIS A 237 -4.92 -7.96 -16.65
C HIS A 237 -5.46 -6.55 -16.38
N GLU A 238 -6.43 -6.47 -15.45
CA GLU A 238 -6.99 -5.23 -14.93
C GLU A 238 -6.59 -5.09 -13.47
N TRP A 239 -5.91 -3.99 -13.14
CA TRP A 239 -5.44 -3.72 -11.79
C TRP A 239 -6.57 -3.11 -10.96
N ARG A 240 -6.79 -3.68 -9.77
CA ARG A 240 -7.68 -3.11 -8.77
C ARG A 240 -6.87 -2.44 -7.67
N ASP A 241 -7.23 -1.21 -7.34
CA ASP A 241 -6.63 -0.48 -6.22
C ASP A 241 -6.92 -1.17 -4.89
N CYS A 242 -5.87 -1.32 -4.07
CA CYS A 242 -5.93 -1.94 -2.75
C CYS A 242 -5.65 -0.92 -1.64
N LEU A 243 -4.61 -0.11 -1.83
CA LEU A 243 -4.21 0.97 -0.92
C LEU A 243 -3.65 2.11 -1.76
N ASP A 244 -3.96 3.35 -1.40
CA ASP A 244 -3.32 4.51 -2.02
C ASP A 244 -3.14 5.62 -1.00
N LEU A 245 -1.88 5.86 -0.60
CA LEU A 245 -1.56 6.68 0.56
C LEU A 245 -0.42 7.68 0.28
N PRO A 246 -0.68 9.00 0.31
CA PRO A 246 0.36 10.01 0.25
C PRO A 246 1.10 10.17 1.59
N GLY A 247 2.23 10.87 1.58
CA GLY A 247 2.97 11.22 2.80
C GLY A 247 3.80 10.07 3.37
N VAL A 248 4.01 8.99 2.61
CA VAL A 248 4.88 7.88 3.00
C VAL A 248 6.33 8.26 2.72
N ARG A 249 7.17 8.32 3.76
CA ARG A 249 8.59 8.66 3.69
C ARG A 249 9.42 7.40 3.87
N LEU A 250 10.09 6.93 2.81
CA LEU A 250 10.95 5.75 2.84
C LEU A 250 12.41 6.16 2.56
N PRO A 251 13.37 5.77 3.40
CA PRO A 251 14.80 5.93 3.13
C PRO A 251 15.24 5.21 1.85
N LYS A 252 16.27 5.75 1.19
CA LYS A 252 17.00 5.04 0.14
C LYS A 252 17.99 4.06 0.77
N GLY A 253 18.49 3.13 -0.03
CA GLY A 253 19.53 2.19 0.37
C GLY A 253 19.02 0.99 1.17
N PHE A 254 17.72 0.70 1.10
CA PHE A 254 17.13 -0.50 1.71
C PHE A 254 17.07 -1.65 0.71
N TYR A 255 16.77 -2.85 1.20
CA TYR A 255 16.77 -4.09 0.42
C TYR A 255 15.35 -4.53 0.11
N PHE A 256 15.15 -5.02 -1.11
CA PHE A 256 13.95 -5.77 -1.45
C PHE A 256 14.05 -7.21 -0.96
N GLY A 257 12.93 -7.76 -0.53
CA GLY A 257 12.82 -9.17 -0.17
C GLY A 257 11.40 -9.70 -0.22
N ALA A 258 11.27 -11.02 -0.21
CA ALA A 258 10.01 -11.71 -0.02
C ALA A 258 10.20 -12.81 1.01
N THR A 259 9.27 -12.93 1.95
CA THR A 259 9.28 -13.96 2.99
C THR A 259 7.94 -14.64 3.10
N ALA A 260 7.91 -15.87 3.60
CA ALA A 260 6.69 -16.55 3.98
C ALA A 260 6.93 -17.43 5.22
N ILE A 261 5.85 -17.71 5.94
CA ILE A 261 5.85 -18.56 7.12
C ILE A 261 4.60 -19.45 7.12
N THR A 262 4.73 -20.64 7.70
CA THR A 262 3.62 -21.55 7.99
C THR A 262 3.65 -21.91 9.47
N GLY A 263 2.51 -21.78 10.14
CA GLY A 263 2.30 -22.22 11.52
C GLY A 263 1.80 -23.66 11.61
N ASP A 264 0.72 -23.85 12.37
CA ASP A 264 -0.04 -25.11 12.44
C ASP A 264 -0.81 -25.40 11.15
N LEU A 265 -1.06 -24.37 10.35
CA LEU A 265 -1.59 -24.47 9.00
C LEU A 265 -0.49 -24.18 7.99
N SER A 266 -0.71 -24.61 6.76
CA SER A 266 0.29 -24.47 5.71
C SER A 266 -0.33 -24.22 4.35
N ASP A 267 0.46 -23.58 3.50
CA ASP A 267 0.29 -23.49 2.05
C ASP A 267 1.68 -23.43 1.41
N ASN A 268 1.74 -23.69 0.10
CA ASN A 268 2.89 -23.31 -0.71
C ASN A 268 2.83 -21.81 -0.98
N HIS A 269 3.94 -21.12 -0.71
CA HIS A 269 4.11 -19.71 -1.04
C HIS A 269 5.20 -19.58 -2.09
N ASP A 270 4.80 -19.24 -3.31
CA ASP A 270 5.69 -19.24 -4.47
C ASP A 270 5.82 -17.85 -5.08
N ILE A 271 7.05 -17.46 -5.39
CA ILE A 271 7.41 -16.26 -6.14
C ILE A 271 7.83 -16.70 -7.54
N ILE A 272 7.03 -16.34 -8.54
CA ILE A 272 7.33 -16.62 -9.95
C ILE A 272 8.24 -15.52 -10.48
N SER A 273 7.95 -14.25 -10.18
CA SER A 273 8.88 -13.16 -10.46
C SER A 273 8.72 -11.95 -9.55
N LEU A 274 9.83 -11.26 -9.32
CA LEU A 274 9.89 -9.90 -8.81
C LEU A 274 10.51 -9.03 -9.91
N LYS A 275 9.82 -7.99 -10.37
CA LYS A 275 10.35 -7.08 -11.38
C LYS A 275 10.29 -5.66 -10.85
N LEU A 276 11.45 -5.05 -10.70
CA LEU A 276 11.54 -3.66 -10.27
C LEU A 276 11.70 -2.76 -11.49
N TYR A 277 10.82 -1.77 -11.61
CA TYR A 277 10.92 -0.72 -12.61
C TYR A 277 11.29 0.59 -11.94
N GLN A 278 12.25 1.30 -12.51
CA GLN A 278 12.44 2.72 -12.22
C GLN A 278 11.40 3.50 -13.02
N LEU A 279 10.72 4.41 -12.35
CA LEU A 279 9.72 5.28 -12.96
C LEU A 279 10.33 6.66 -13.21
N THR A 280 10.21 7.17 -14.43
CA THR A 280 10.68 8.52 -14.76
C THR A 280 9.55 9.50 -14.52
N VAL A 281 9.73 10.38 -13.54
CA VAL A 281 8.72 11.34 -13.11
C VAL A 281 9.28 12.74 -13.26
N LEU A 282 8.62 13.55 -14.09
CA LEU A 282 8.95 14.96 -14.24
C LEU A 282 8.61 15.71 -12.95
N ARG A 283 9.54 16.57 -12.50
CA ARG A 283 9.44 17.31 -11.24
C ARG A 283 9.68 18.79 -11.47
N SER A 284 9.06 19.59 -10.61
CA SER A 284 9.46 20.99 -10.45
C SER A 284 10.79 21.07 -9.69
N LYS A 285 11.55 22.15 -9.88
CA LYS A 285 12.82 22.36 -9.15
C LYS A 285 12.66 22.28 -7.63
N GLN A 286 11.54 22.79 -7.10
CA GLN A 286 11.25 22.71 -5.67
C GLN A 286 11.10 21.26 -5.20
N GLU A 287 10.44 20.41 -5.98
CA GLU A 287 10.28 19.00 -5.63
C GLU A 287 11.61 18.23 -5.71
N GLU A 288 12.52 18.64 -6.59
CA GLU A 288 13.87 18.07 -6.65
C GLU A 288 14.69 18.45 -5.41
N GLU A 289 14.63 19.71 -4.98
CA GLU A 289 15.28 20.18 -3.74
C GLU A 289 14.72 19.46 -2.50
N ASP A 290 13.39 19.34 -2.38
CA ASP A 290 12.74 18.58 -1.30
C ASP A 290 13.14 17.09 -1.30
N GLN A 291 13.52 16.53 -2.45
CA GLN A 291 13.99 15.14 -2.58
C GLN A 291 15.46 14.93 -2.22
N GLU A 292 16.26 16.01 -2.17
CA GLU A 292 17.63 15.95 -1.69
C GLU A 292 17.69 15.80 -0.16
N GLU A 293 16.59 16.09 0.56
CA GLU A 293 16.48 15.80 1.99
C GLU A 293 16.63 14.30 2.26
N GLU A 294 17.67 13.94 3.01
CA GLU A 294 17.92 12.54 3.37
C GLU A 294 16.89 12.06 4.41
N ILE A 295 15.99 11.19 3.97
CA ILE A 295 15.07 10.47 4.86
C ILE A 295 15.85 9.35 5.55
N THR A 296 16.03 9.45 6.86
CA THR A 296 16.79 8.46 7.66
C THR A 296 15.89 7.46 8.38
N ILE A 297 14.68 7.87 8.75
CA ILE A 297 13.71 7.06 9.50
C ILE A 297 12.41 6.96 8.67
N PRO A 298 11.90 5.75 8.42
CA PRO A 298 10.60 5.58 7.76
C PRO A 298 9.47 6.19 8.59
N SER A 299 8.57 6.93 7.93
CA SER A 299 7.40 7.52 8.57
C SER A 299 6.25 7.71 7.60
N VAL A 300 5.07 7.98 8.14
CA VAL A 300 3.89 8.37 7.36
C VAL A 300 3.34 9.65 7.95
N ASP A 301 3.24 10.69 7.12
CA ASP A 301 2.71 11.99 7.51
C ASP A 301 1.23 11.87 7.90
N ASN A 302 0.78 12.58 8.94
CA ASN A 302 -0.62 12.65 9.38
C ASN A 302 -1.29 11.30 9.72
N MET A 303 -0.53 10.29 10.16
CA MET A 303 -1.07 8.96 10.54
C MET A 303 -2.21 9.04 11.57
N GLU A 304 -2.16 9.98 12.51
CA GLU A 304 -3.20 10.17 13.53
C GLU A 304 -4.54 10.64 12.95
N LEU A 305 -4.51 11.46 11.88
CA LEU A 305 -5.71 11.92 11.18
C LEU A 305 -6.40 10.77 10.43
N LEU A 306 -5.63 9.85 9.85
CA LEU A 306 -6.15 8.64 9.20
C LEU A 306 -6.86 7.72 10.21
N ARG A 307 -6.33 7.63 11.44
CA ARG A 307 -6.92 6.84 12.53
C ARG A 307 -8.23 7.45 13.06
N LEU A 308 -8.31 8.78 13.18
CA LEU A 308 -9.52 9.49 13.60
C LEU A 308 -10.71 9.28 12.65
N GLY A 309 -10.45 8.95 11.38
CA GLY A 309 -11.51 8.57 10.43
C GLY A 309 -12.15 7.19 10.68
N GLN A 310 -11.54 6.35 11.50
CA GLN A 310 -12.01 4.98 11.80
C GLN A 310 -12.57 4.81 13.21
N THR A 311 -12.27 5.70 14.16
CA THR A 311 -12.75 5.62 15.54
C THR A 311 -13.74 6.73 15.85
N GLU A 312 -15.02 6.49 15.57
CA GLU A 312 -16.10 6.70 16.54
C GLU A 312 -17.23 5.73 16.19
N GLU A 313 -17.08 4.45 16.58
CA GLU A 313 -18.27 3.64 16.83
C GLU A 313 -18.98 4.26 18.02
N GLY A 314 -19.87 5.22 17.73
CA GLY A 314 -20.78 5.78 18.71
C GLY A 314 -21.47 4.66 19.45
N MET A 315 -21.51 4.74 20.79
CA MET A 315 -22.22 3.78 21.62
C MET A 315 -23.61 3.51 21.02
N SER A 316 -23.97 2.25 20.83
CA SER A 316 -25.32 1.86 20.36
C SER A 316 -26.37 2.65 21.14
N GLY A 317 -27.38 3.22 20.46
CA GLY A 317 -28.38 4.09 21.11
C GLY A 317 -29.05 3.46 22.34
N LEU A 318 -29.09 2.12 22.40
CA LEU A 318 -29.54 1.36 23.57
C LEU A 318 -28.59 1.49 24.78
N ALA A 319 -27.28 1.44 24.54
CA ALA A 319 -26.27 1.61 25.57
C ALA A 319 -26.30 3.04 26.13
N ILE A 320 -26.48 4.06 25.28
CA ILE A 320 -26.65 5.45 25.70
C ILE A 320 -27.92 5.61 26.55
N PHE A 321 -29.02 4.98 26.15
CA PHE A 321 -30.27 5.02 26.93
C PHE A 321 -30.09 4.44 28.34
N PHE A 322 -29.47 3.26 28.46
CA PHE A 322 -29.27 2.62 29.76
C PHE A 322 -28.27 3.37 30.65
N THR A 323 -27.19 3.92 30.10
CA THR A 323 -26.24 4.71 30.90
C THR A 323 -26.88 5.96 31.48
N VAL A 324 -27.68 6.68 30.69
CA VAL A 324 -28.44 7.85 31.17
C VAL A 324 -29.47 7.45 32.23
N LEU A 325 -30.22 6.35 32.00
CA LEU A 325 -31.23 5.87 32.94
C LEU A 325 -30.63 5.50 34.30
N PHE A 326 -29.56 4.71 34.32
CA PHE A 326 -28.91 4.29 35.57
C PHE A 326 -28.23 5.45 36.28
N SER A 327 -27.65 6.41 35.55
CA SER A 327 -27.11 7.63 36.14
C SER A 327 -28.21 8.46 36.82
N MET A 328 -29.37 8.62 36.19
CA MET A 328 -30.50 9.35 36.77
C MET A 328 -31.04 8.68 38.04
N LEU A 329 -31.21 7.35 38.01
CA LEU A 329 -31.65 6.58 39.17
C LEU A 329 -30.62 6.66 40.31
N GLY A 330 -29.32 6.60 40.00
CA GLY A 330 -28.25 6.77 40.96
C GLY A 330 -28.27 8.14 41.64
N CYS A 331 -28.46 9.22 40.88
CA CYS A 331 -28.58 10.57 41.43
C CYS A 331 -29.80 10.71 42.37
N ILE A 332 -30.96 10.18 41.96
CA ILE A 332 -32.17 10.22 42.80
C ILE A 332 -31.92 9.46 44.11
N PHE A 333 -31.31 8.28 44.04
CA PHE A 333 -30.99 7.49 45.22
C PHE A 333 -30.06 8.24 46.18
N LEU A 334 -29.01 8.88 45.65
CA LEU A 334 -28.08 9.68 46.46
C LEU A 334 -28.77 10.88 47.13
N VAL A 335 -29.69 11.55 46.45
CA VAL A 335 -30.47 12.65 47.03
C VAL A 335 -31.36 12.16 48.16
N VAL A 336 -32.05 11.02 47.99
CA VAL A 336 -32.90 10.44 49.03
C VAL A 336 -32.08 10.04 50.25
N VAL A 337 -30.95 9.35 50.06
CA VAL A 337 -30.04 8.99 51.15
C VAL A 337 -29.49 10.24 51.84
N GLY A 338 -29.11 11.27 51.08
CA GLY A 338 -28.66 12.55 51.62
C GLY A 338 -29.72 13.22 52.50
N LEU A 339 -30.98 13.23 52.07
CA LEU A 339 -32.10 13.77 52.85
C LEU A 339 -32.38 12.96 54.12
N LEU A 340 -32.31 11.63 54.05
CA LEU A 340 -32.49 10.76 55.22
C LEU A 340 -31.37 10.95 56.25
N LEU A 341 -30.12 11.00 55.80
CA LEU A 341 -28.97 11.26 56.66
C LEU A 341 -29.01 12.66 57.26
N TYR A 342 -29.42 13.67 56.49
CA TYR A 342 -29.61 15.03 56.98
C TYR A 342 -30.72 15.12 58.03
N GLY A 343 -31.85 14.44 57.80
CA GLY A 343 -32.94 14.33 58.77
C GLY A 343 -32.49 13.70 60.08
N HIS A 344 -31.80 12.55 60.00
CA HIS A 344 -31.26 11.84 61.16
C HIS A 344 -30.21 12.68 61.93
N TRP A 345 -29.33 13.38 61.20
CA TRP A 345 -28.36 14.28 61.81
C TRP A 345 -29.02 15.47 62.53
N ASN A 346 -30.05 16.07 61.93
CA ASN A 346 -30.78 17.19 62.51
C ASN A 346 -31.54 16.78 63.79
N GLU A 347 -32.15 15.58 63.83
CA GLU A 347 -32.78 15.05 65.04
C GLU A 347 -31.76 14.78 66.16
N ASN A 348 -30.61 14.18 65.85
CA ASN A 348 -29.55 13.96 66.83
C ASN A 348 -28.95 15.27 67.36
N ARG A 349 -28.91 16.33 66.56
CA ARG A 349 -28.51 17.68 66.98
C ARG A 349 -29.49 18.33 67.96
N ARG A 350 -30.80 18.06 67.81
CA ARG A 350 -31.83 18.63 68.70
C ARG A 350 -31.88 17.96 70.08
N LYS A 351 -31.29 16.77 70.24
CA LYS A 351 -31.28 15.99 71.50
C LYS A 351 -30.07 16.26 72.43
N ARG A 352 -29.23 17.28 72.15
CA ARG A 352 -28.04 17.63 72.98
C ARG A 352 -28.14 18.96 73.74
N PHE A 353 -29.35 19.42 74.03
CA PHE A 353 -29.57 20.46 75.04
C PHE A 353 -30.70 19.99 75.94
N TYR A 354 -30.34 19.22 76.97
CA TYR A 354 -30.76 19.33 78.37
C TYR A 354 -29.88 18.41 79.22
#